data_AF-D4LF68-F1
#
_entry.id   AF-D4LF68-F1
#
_cell.length_a   1.000
_cell.length_b   1.000
_cell.length_c   1.000
_cell.angle_alpha   90.00
_cell.angle_beta   90.00
_cell.angle_gamma   90.00
#
_symmetry.space_group_name_H-M   'P 1'
#
loop_
_entity.id
_entity.type
_entity.pdbx_description
1 polymer ?
#
loop_
_entity_poly.entity_id
_entity_poly.type
_entity_poly.pdbx_seq_one_letter_code
_entity_poly.pdbx_strand_id
1 'polypeptide(L)'
;MQKPHQLMHELTGLFLDKNTGVYFGTYGGFSVFIKPVENRMEISAGFPDAATTTGNLLLLQSALDSISGQHKYMQACQYNDSTRQVVCTWKPLAQSVKKNGEMYAAFLDSILSVLRNFNMHSCCNLCGSEQSLDYYCADGHLLVACPNCLNRLEQELGSKRETASMVPEDRIHGILGAAIGALVLALMTWILWEMGYVAYITGFVGMTVAVTLYKKFAGKISMVGAVICAVMCLVFSVGTNYFCVAKEFVKVFADDGKYVQAVQQTKSELEEVAADVYNVSDEDIKLYSEDYNSKDEFIAAYNNALSTCKTELEFAKEHQSIPACMADMSEILDNYDEGGEIQSNLNECLLWGVLSILIVSVLMIPNIKKQLQQENTIQILQAAEL
;
A
#
# COMPACT_ATOMS: atom_id res chain seq x y z
N MET A 1 37.22 17.04 -2.50
CA MET A 1 36.92 15.68 -2.00
C MET A 1 36.52 14.83 -3.20
N GLN A 2 37.27 13.77 -3.53
CA GLN A 2 36.91 12.85 -4.63
C GLN A 2 35.54 12.23 -4.33
N LYS A 3 34.70 12.06 -5.37
CA LYS A 3 33.40 11.42 -5.19
C LYS A 3 33.60 9.92 -4.90
N PRO A 4 32.77 9.29 -4.05
CA PRO A 4 32.87 7.87 -3.70
C PRO A 4 33.10 6.89 -4.87
N HIS A 5 32.40 7.09 -5.99
CA HIS A 5 32.49 6.22 -7.15
C HIS A 5 33.80 6.39 -7.93
N GLN A 6 34.41 7.58 -7.91
CA GLN A 6 35.70 7.82 -8.56
C GLN A 6 36.81 7.04 -7.84
N LEU A 7 36.78 7.02 -6.51
CA LEU A 7 37.71 6.23 -5.70
C LEU A 7 37.54 4.72 -5.91
N MET A 8 36.29 4.25 -6.04
CA MET A 8 35.99 2.86 -6.35
C MET A 8 36.51 2.47 -7.74
N HIS A 9 36.35 3.36 -8.72
CA HIS A 9 36.90 3.18 -10.06
C HIS A 9 38.43 3.17 -10.07
N GLU A 10 39.10 4.05 -9.33
CA GLU A 10 40.57 4.07 -9.20
C GLU A 10 41.11 2.77 -8.57
N LEU A 11 40.39 2.19 -7.60
CA LEU A 11 40.83 0.98 -6.89
C LEU A 11 40.52 -0.32 -7.64
N THR A 12 39.44 -0.37 -8.41
CA THR A 12 38.93 -1.62 -9.01
C THR A 12 38.76 -1.56 -10.53
N GLY A 13 38.87 -0.39 -11.16
CA GLY A 13 38.59 -0.20 -12.59
C GLY A 13 37.11 -0.35 -12.97
N LEU A 14 36.21 -0.58 -12.01
CA LEU A 14 34.77 -0.78 -12.25
C LEU A 14 34.04 0.56 -12.41
N PHE A 15 33.04 0.59 -13.29
CA PHE A 15 32.20 1.75 -13.55
C PHE A 15 30.89 1.66 -12.76
N LEU A 16 30.37 2.80 -12.30
CA LEU A 16 29.06 2.85 -11.67
C LEU A 16 27.97 3.08 -12.72
N ASP A 17 26.95 2.23 -12.75
CA ASP A 17 25.70 2.54 -13.45
C ASP A 17 24.78 3.38 -12.54
N LYS A 18 24.44 4.59 -12.97
CA LYS A 18 23.63 5.53 -12.18
C LYS A 18 22.19 5.05 -11.99
N ASN A 19 21.66 4.24 -12.91
CA ASN A 19 20.26 3.82 -12.91
C ASN A 19 20.02 2.67 -11.92
N THR A 20 20.94 1.72 -11.86
CA THR A 20 20.86 0.52 -11.01
C THR A 20 21.66 0.64 -9.72
N GLY A 21 22.64 1.57 -9.65
CA GLY A 21 23.53 1.72 -8.49
C GLY A 21 24.58 0.60 -8.38
N VAL A 22 24.79 -0.16 -9.45
CA VAL A 22 25.69 -1.31 -9.53
C VAL A 22 27.04 -0.87 -10.10
N TYR A 23 28.13 -1.36 -9.51
CA TYR A 23 29.45 -1.26 -10.11
C TYR A 23 29.68 -2.45 -11.04
N PHE A 24 30.07 -2.20 -12.28
CA PHE A 24 30.27 -3.24 -13.29
C PHE A 24 31.54 -2.97 -14.11
N GLY A 25 32.12 -4.02 -14.68
CA GLY A 25 33.30 -3.90 -15.53
C GLY A 25 34.15 -5.15 -15.54
N THR A 26 35.37 -5.03 -16.05
CA THR A 26 36.33 -6.13 -16.13
C THR A 26 37.40 -5.96 -15.05
N TYR A 27 37.62 -6.99 -14.24
CA TYR A 27 38.73 -7.05 -13.28
C TYR A 27 39.52 -8.34 -13.49
N GLY A 28 40.84 -8.21 -13.72
CA GLY A 28 41.71 -9.37 -13.89
C GLY A 28 41.34 -10.31 -15.04
N GLY A 29 40.65 -9.80 -16.07
CA GLY A 29 40.16 -10.56 -17.23
C GLY A 29 38.75 -11.15 -17.06
N PHE A 30 38.09 -10.93 -15.93
CA PHE A 30 36.74 -11.42 -15.65
C PHE A 30 35.71 -10.30 -15.57
N SER A 31 34.51 -10.58 -16.06
CA SER A 31 33.38 -9.66 -15.93
C SER A 31 32.79 -9.72 -14.53
N VAL A 32 32.71 -8.57 -13.88
CA VAL A 32 32.35 -8.44 -12.45
C VAL A 32 31.20 -7.46 -12.29
N PHE A 33 30.31 -7.77 -11.35
CA PHE A 33 29.31 -6.89 -10.79
C PHE A 33 29.45 -6.80 -9.27
N ILE A 34 29.34 -5.60 -8.71
CA ILE A 34 29.29 -5.36 -7.27
C ILE A 34 28.04 -4.55 -6.97
N LYS A 35 27.20 -5.08 -6.08
CA LYS A 35 25.99 -4.47 -5.55
C LYS A 35 26.20 -4.13 -4.07
N PRO A 36 26.65 -2.91 -3.74
CA PRO A 36 27.00 -2.56 -2.36
C PRO A 36 25.80 -2.62 -1.41
N VAL A 37 24.61 -2.21 -1.87
CA VAL A 37 23.39 -2.17 -1.05
C VAL A 37 22.90 -3.59 -0.70
N GLU A 38 23.01 -4.53 -1.63
CA GLU A 38 22.66 -5.94 -1.43
C GLU A 38 23.78 -6.75 -0.76
N ASN A 39 24.93 -6.13 -0.48
CA ASN A 39 26.15 -6.79 -0.01
C ASN A 39 26.53 -8.04 -0.86
N ARG A 40 26.43 -7.90 -2.18
CA ARG A 40 26.54 -9.00 -3.15
C ARG A 40 27.49 -8.67 -4.29
N MET A 41 28.31 -9.64 -4.68
CA MET A 41 29.21 -9.58 -5.84
C MET A 41 28.94 -10.78 -6.73
N GLU A 42 28.98 -10.55 -8.04
CA GLU A 42 28.73 -11.57 -9.06
C GLU A 42 29.86 -11.51 -10.09
N ILE A 43 30.47 -12.64 -10.40
CA ILE A 43 31.55 -12.75 -11.38
C ILE A 43 31.13 -13.75 -12.43
N SER A 44 31.10 -13.34 -13.70
CA SER A 44 30.83 -14.26 -14.80
C SER A 44 32.06 -15.10 -15.08
N ALA A 45 31.93 -16.42 -14.95
CA ALA A 45 33.06 -17.33 -15.12
C ALA A 45 32.56 -18.71 -15.58
N GLY A 46 33.16 -19.26 -16.62
CA GLY A 46 32.81 -20.56 -17.18
C GLY A 46 34.03 -21.43 -17.43
N PHE A 47 33.78 -22.74 -17.56
CA PHE A 47 34.81 -23.70 -17.95
C PHE A 47 35.04 -23.68 -19.48
N PRO A 48 36.28 -23.87 -19.95
CA PRO A 48 36.63 -23.92 -21.38
C PRO A 48 35.93 -25.05 -22.14
N ASP A 49 35.62 -26.16 -21.46
CA ASP A 49 34.91 -27.28 -22.05
C ASP A 49 33.48 -27.39 -21.51
N ALA A 50 32.50 -27.59 -22.40
CA ALA A 50 31.10 -27.78 -22.05
C ALA A 50 30.83 -29.03 -21.18
N ALA A 51 31.80 -29.94 -21.08
CA ALA A 51 31.73 -31.16 -20.29
C ALA A 51 32.33 -30.95 -18.89
N THR A 52 31.73 -30.09 -18.07
CA THR A 52 32.13 -29.99 -16.66
C THR A 52 31.55 -31.19 -15.90
N THR A 53 32.40 -32.06 -15.37
CA THR A 53 31.97 -33.18 -14.53
C THR A 53 31.49 -32.68 -13.16
N THR A 54 30.47 -33.33 -12.59
CA THR A 54 29.96 -33.03 -11.24
C THR A 54 31.05 -33.00 -10.16
N GLY A 55 32.12 -33.78 -10.35
CA GLY A 55 33.31 -33.75 -9.47
C GLY A 55 34.07 -32.42 -9.48
N ASN A 56 34.25 -31.79 -10.64
CA ASN A 56 34.95 -30.51 -10.74
C ASN A 56 34.15 -29.37 -10.10
N LEU A 57 32.81 -29.41 -10.21
CA LEU A 57 31.93 -28.44 -9.54
C LEU A 57 32.01 -28.53 -8.02
N LEU A 58 32.05 -29.74 -7.45
CA LEU A 58 32.21 -29.94 -6.01
C LEU A 58 33.58 -29.44 -5.51
N LEU A 59 34.64 -29.71 -6.27
CA LEU A 59 35.98 -29.22 -5.94
C LEU A 59 36.06 -27.69 -6.02
N LEU A 60 35.46 -27.09 -7.05
CA LEU A 60 35.36 -25.64 -7.17
C LEU A 60 34.59 -25.04 -5.98
N GLN A 61 33.43 -25.60 -5.63
CA GLN A 61 32.62 -25.10 -4.52
C GLN A 61 33.38 -25.19 -3.20
N SER A 62 34.05 -26.30 -2.91
CA SER A 62 34.86 -26.44 -1.70
C SER A 62 36.05 -25.47 -1.65
N ALA A 63 36.67 -25.15 -2.80
CA ALA A 63 37.69 -24.11 -2.88
C ALA A 63 37.10 -22.72 -2.61
N LEU A 64 35.92 -22.38 -3.15
CA LEU A 64 35.23 -21.11 -2.89
C LEU A 64 34.81 -20.97 -1.42
N ASP A 65 34.33 -22.04 -0.80
CA ASP A 65 33.96 -22.05 0.62
C ASP A 65 35.18 -21.74 1.50
N SER A 66 36.37 -22.23 1.12
CA SER A 66 37.61 -21.93 1.85
C SER A 66 37.96 -20.44 1.86
N ILE A 67 37.59 -19.69 0.81
CA ILE A 67 37.80 -18.23 0.73
C ILE A 67 36.97 -17.50 1.78
N SER A 68 35.75 -17.98 2.05
CA SER A 68 34.88 -17.41 3.09
C SER A 68 35.52 -17.51 4.48
N GLY A 69 36.33 -18.54 4.73
CA GLY A 69 37.12 -18.68 5.96
C GLY A 69 38.36 -17.77 6.04
N GLN A 70 38.90 -17.34 4.89
CA GLN A 70 40.09 -16.47 4.82
C GLN A 70 39.75 -14.99 5.01
N HIS A 71 38.51 -14.59 4.71
CA HIS A 71 38.07 -13.20 4.74
C HIS A 71 37.00 -12.97 5.80
N LYS A 72 37.33 -12.22 6.86
CA LYS A 72 36.47 -11.96 8.04
C LYS A 72 35.02 -11.52 7.72
N TYR A 73 34.83 -10.79 6.63
CA TYR A 73 33.53 -10.21 6.25
C TYR A 73 32.77 -11.04 5.22
N MET A 74 33.41 -11.98 4.52
CA MET A 74 32.74 -12.82 3.54
C MET A 74 31.85 -13.84 4.28
N GLN A 75 30.60 -13.97 3.83
CA GLN A 75 29.65 -14.91 4.41
C GLN A 75 29.57 -16.20 3.61
N ALA A 76 29.45 -16.08 2.31
CA ALA A 76 29.36 -17.20 1.40
C ALA A 76 29.95 -16.82 0.05
N CYS A 77 30.49 -17.82 -0.65
CA CYS A 77 30.76 -17.70 -2.07
C CYS A 77 30.43 -19.01 -2.78
N GLN A 78 29.56 -18.94 -3.80
CA GLN A 78 28.99 -20.11 -4.46
C GLN A 78 29.05 -19.98 -5.97
N TYR A 79 29.25 -21.09 -6.66
CA TYR A 79 29.17 -21.15 -8.10
C TYR A 79 27.78 -21.63 -8.55
N ASN A 80 27.10 -20.83 -9.37
CA ASN A 80 25.86 -21.19 -10.02
C ASN A 80 26.16 -21.63 -11.46
N ASP A 81 26.04 -22.93 -11.71
CA ASP A 81 26.32 -23.53 -13.02
C ASP A 81 25.29 -23.12 -14.08
N SER A 82 24.02 -22.92 -13.70
CA SER A 82 22.96 -22.52 -14.63
C SER A 82 23.15 -21.12 -15.18
N THR A 83 23.69 -20.20 -14.37
CA THR A 83 24.01 -18.84 -14.80
C THR A 83 25.50 -18.63 -15.11
N ARG A 84 26.35 -19.64 -14.87
CA ARG A 84 27.83 -19.54 -14.97
C ARG A 84 28.38 -18.32 -14.21
N GLN A 85 27.91 -18.16 -12.97
CA GLN A 85 28.30 -17.05 -12.11
C GLN A 85 28.82 -17.55 -10.78
N VAL A 86 29.91 -16.93 -10.32
CA VAL A 86 30.30 -16.98 -8.92
C VAL A 86 29.59 -15.85 -8.19
N VAL A 87 28.81 -16.19 -7.17
CA VAL A 87 28.05 -15.25 -6.35
C VAL A 87 28.63 -15.29 -4.94
N CYS A 88 29.20 -14.17 -4.50
CA CYS A 88 29.65 -14.03 -3.13
C CYS A 88 28.85 -12.96 -2.38
N THR A 89 28.62 -13.17 -1.09
CA THR A 89 27.95 -12.24 -0.18
C THR A 89 28.83 -11.93 1.03
N TRP A 90 28.65 -10.74 1.60
CA TRP A 90 29.38 -10.32 2.80
C TRP A 90 28.46 -9.70 3.85
N LYS A 91 28.97 -9.61 5.09
CA LYS A 91 28.28 -8.97 6.20
C LYS A 91 28.11 -7.46 5.92
N PRO A 92 26.99 -6.83 6.31
CA PRO A 92 26.81 -5.39 6.17
C PRO A 92 28.00 -4.61 6.75
N LEU A 93 28.56 -3.71 5.94
CA LEU A 93 29.73 -2.92 6.31
C LEU A 93 29.31 -1.49 6.66
N ALA A 94 29.75 -1.01 7.82
CA ALA A 94 29.58 0.38 8.25
C ALA A 94 30.79 1.28 7.88
N GLN A 95 31.64 0.86 6.94
CA GLN A 95 32.94 1.50 6.69
C GLN A 95 32.97 2.44 5.48
N SER A 96 33.97 3.32 5.48
CA SER A 96 34.22 4.32 4.43
C SER A 96 34.50 3.69 3.07
N VAL A 97 34.17 4.42 2.00
CA VAL A 97 34.25 3.96 0.60
C VAL A 97 35.63 3.42 0.23
N LYS A 98 36.70 4.04 0.73
CA LYS A 98 38.09 3.60 0.51
C LYS A 98 38.34 2.18 1.02
N LYS A 99 37.94 1.91 2.27
CA LYS A 99 38.13 0.61 2.90
C LYS A 99 37.29 -0.47 2.22
N ASN A 100 36.09 -0.11 1.79
CA ASN A 100 35.23 -1.01 1.03
C ASN A 100 35.86 -1.36 -0.32
N GLY A 101 36.41 -0.38 -1.05
CA GLY A 101 37.12 -0.59 -2.31
C GLY A 101 38.33 -1.51 -2.19
N GLU A 102 39.21 -1.27 -1.21
CA GLU A 102 40.37 -2.13 -0.92
C GLU A 102 39.94 -3.57 -0.57
N MET A 103 38.86 -3.71 0.20
CA MET A 103 38.30 -5.02 0.55
C MET A 103 37.73 -5.74 -0.69
N TYR A 104 37.01 -5.03 -1.57
CA TYR A 104 36.50 -5.61 -2.81
C TYR A 104 37.62 -6.10 -3.72
N ALA A 105 38.70 -5.33 -3.86
CA ALA A 105 39.88 -5.75 -4.61
C ALA A 105 40.49 -7.04 -4.00
N ALA A 106 40.66 -7.09 -2.68
CA ALA A 106 41.19 -8.28 -2.00
C ALA A 106 40.30 -9.52 -2.16
N PHE A 107 38.97 -9.35 -2.15
CA PHE A 107 38.02 -10.42 -2.43
C PHE A 107 38.15 -10.90 -3.87
N LEU A 108 38.17 -9.97 -4.83
CA LEU A 108 38.32 -10.26 -6.25
C LEU A 108 39.60 -11.04 -6.50
N ASP A 109 40.75 -10.58 -6.00
CA ASP A 109 42.04 -11.26 -6.17
C ASP A 109 42.00 -12.70 -5.66
N SER A 110 41.38 -12.92 -4.50
CA SER A 110 41.25 -14.26 -3.90
C SER A 110 40.35 -15.17 -4.74
N ILE A 111 39.19 -14.69 -5.17
CA ILE A 111 38.24 -15.45 -5.98
C ILE A 111 38.86 -15.77 -7.34
N LEU A 112 39.49 -14.78 -7.98
CA LEU A 112 40.13 -14.94 -9.29
C LEU A 112 41.30 -15.91 -9.25
N SER A 113 42.04 -15.97 -8.14
CA SER A 113 43.08 -16.99 -7.96
C SER A 113 42.50 -18.41 -8.04
N VAL A 114 41.35 -18.64 -7.39
CA VAL A 114 40.64 -19.93 -7.46
C VAL A 114 40.14 -20.18 -8.88
N LEU A 115 39.47 -19.21 -9.51
CA LEU A 115 38.93 -19.38 -10.87
C LEU A 115 40.03 -19.71 -11.89
N ARG A 116 41.19 -19.07 -11.79
CA ARG A 116 42.36 -19.35 -12.63
C ARG A 116 42.94 -20.74 -12.36
N ASN A 117 42.97 -21.20 -11.12
CA ASN A 117 43.44 -22.56 -10.79
C ASN A 117 42.54 -23.65 -11.40
N PHE A 118 41.24 -23.36 -11.58
CA PHE A 118 40.29 -24.23 -12.27
C PHE A 118 40.25 -23.99 -13.80
N ASN A 119 41.17 -23.19 -14.35
CA ASN A 119 41.25 -22.82 -15.76
C ASN A 119 39.96 -22.18 -16.31
N MET A 120 39.20 -21.49 -15.47
CA MET A 120 37.98 -20.80 -15.89
C MET A 120 38.30 -19.45 -16.54
N HIS A 121 37.38 -18.97 -17.37
CA HIS A 121 37.51 -17.71 -18.11
C HIS A 121 36.18 -16.92 -18.07
N SER A 122 36.23 -15.62 -18.41
CA SER A 122 35.02 -14.79 -18.52
C SER A 122 34.19 -15.22 -19.71
N CYS A 123 32.93 -15.58 -19.49
CA CYS A 123 32.07 -16.09 -20.55
C CYS A 123 30.66 -15.48 -20.50
N CYS A 124 29.88 -15.72 -21.54
CA CYS A 124 28.45 -15.43 -21.55
C CYS A 124 27.73 -16.32 -20.53
N ASN A 125 26.92 -15.72 -19.67
CA ASN A 125 26.16 -16.43 -18.64
C ASN A 125 25.21 -17.49 -19.21
N LEU A 126 24.74 -17.31 -20.45
CA LEU A 126 23.73 -18.14 -21.09
C LEU A 126 24.31 -19.27 -21.93
N CYS A 127 25.35 -19.03 -22.73
CA CYS A 127 25.93 -20.05 -23.62
C CYS A 127 27.39 -20.43 -23.33
N GLY A 128 28.09 -19.68 -22.48
CA GLY A 128 29.51 -19.91 -22.21
C GLY A 128 30.46 -19.39 -23.28
N SER A 129 30.00 -18.63 -24.28
CA SER A 129 30.90 -18.05 -25.30
C SER A 129 31.77 -16.93 -24.73
N GLU A 130 33.01 -16.82 -25.19
CA GLU A 130 33.94 -15.73 -24.83
C GLU A 130 33.81 -14.48 -25.71
N GLN A 131 33.10 -14.58 -26.83
CA GLN A 131 33.09 -13.54 -27.86
C GLN A 131 32.10 -12.41 -27.55
N SER A 132 32.56 -11.17 -27.70
CA SER A 132 31.75 -9.93 -27.65
C SER A 132 30.80 -9.89 -26.45
N LEU A 133 31.38 -9.81 -25.26
CA LEU A 133 30.64 -9.79 -24.00
C LEU A 133 30.28 -8.36 -23.61
N ASP A 134 29.00 -8.13 -23.39
CA ASP A 134 28.46 -6.85 -22.90
C ASP A 134 27.64 -7.06 -21.62
N TYR A 135 27.45 -5.97 -20.86
CA TYR A 135 26.82 -5.97 -19.54
C TYR A 135 25.35 -5.52 -19.62
N TYR A 136 24.44 -6.34 -19.10
CA TYR A 136 23.00 -6.10 -19.16
C TYR A 136 22.33 -6.29 -17.80
N CYS A 137 21.21 -5.59 -17.61
CA CYS A 137 20.27 -5.79 -16.53
C CYS A 137 18.91 -6.19 -17.13
N ALA A 138 18.48 -7.43 -16.88
CA ALA A 138 17.18 -7.94 -17.32
C ALA A 138 16.35 -8.30 -16.09
N ASP A 139 15.20 -7.64 -15.90
CA ASP A 139 14.30 -7.85 -14.75
C ASP A 139 15.00 -7.77 -13.37
N GLY A 140 15.97 -6.86 -13.24
CA GLY A 140 16.78 -6.70 -12.01
C GLY A 140 17.93 -7.71 -11.84
N HIS A 141 18.04 -8.69 -12.74
CA HIS A 141 19.16 -9.62 -12.79
C HIS A 141 20.29 -9.09 -13.69
N LEU A 142 21.51 -9.12 -13.16
CA LEU A 142 22.70 -8.70 -13.87
C LEU A 142 23.29 -9.88 -14.64
N LEU A 143 23.53 -9.67 -15.93
CA LEU A 143 24.04 -10.71 -16.81
C LEU A 143 25.02 -10.15 -17.83
N VAL A 144 26.00 -10.97 -18.17
CA VAL A 144 26.94 -10.77 -19.26
C VAL A 144 26.51 -11.68 -20.42
N ALA A 145 26.15 -11.08 -21.54
CA ALA A 145 25.65 -11.82 -22.70
C ALA A 145 26.42 -11.48 -23.97
N CYS A 146 26.50 -12.47 -24.86
CA CYS A 146 26.90 -12.23 -26.24
C CYS A 146 25.67 -11.82 -27.09
N PRO A 147 25.86 -11.18 -28.26
CA PRO A 147 24.76 -10.68 -29.10
C PRO A 147 23.75 -11.76 -29.49
N ASN A 148 24.20 -13.00 -29.71
CA ASN A 148 23.32 -14.11 -30.07
C ASN A 148 22.38 -14.50 -28.92
N CYS A 149 22.90 -14.55 -27.70
CA CYS A 149 22.09 -14.85 -26.51
C CYS A 149 21.21 -13.67 -26.13
N LEU A 150 21.67 -12.43 -26.33
CA LEU A 150 20.84 -11.25 -26.16
C LEU A 150 19.65 -11.27 -27.11
N ASN A 151 19.86 -11.48 -28.42
CA ASN A 151 18.78 -11.53 -29.39
C ASN A 151 17.75 -12.63 -29.07
N ARG A 152 18.19 -13.79 -28.59
CA ARG A 152 17.29 -14.85 -28.11
C ARG A 152 16.51 -14.40 -26.88
N LEU A 153 17.17 -13.80 -25.90
CA LEU A 153 16.54 -13.29 -24.69
C LEU A 153 15.52 -12.19 -25.03
N GLU A 154 15.84 -11.29 -25.97
CA GLU A 154 14.93 -10.26 -26.47
C GLU A 154 13.72 -10.86 -27.20
N GLN A 155 13.89 -11.92 -27.98
CA GLN A 155 12.79 -12.63 -28.63
C GLN A 155 11.90 -13.39 -27.63
N GLU A 156 12.49 -14.04 -26.63
CA GLU A 156 11.74 -14.71 -25.56
C GLU A 156 10.96 -13.71 -24.70
N LEU A 157 11.58 -12.56 -24.39
CA LEU A 157 10.90 -11.48 -23.69
C LEU A 157 9.86 -10.80 -24.58
N GLY A 158 10.13 -10.65 -25.88
CA GLY A 158 9.19 -10.11 -26.87
C GLY A 158 7.94 -10.97 -27.03
N SER A 159 8.10 -12.28 -27.15
CA SER A 159 6.97 -13.23 -27.21
C SER A 159 6.19 -13.30 -25.89
N LYS A 160 6.86 -13.17 -24.74
CA LYS A 160 6.20 -12.96 -23.44
C LYS A 160 5.44 -11.64 -23.37
N ARG A 161 5.95 -10.55 -23.96
CA ARG A 161 5.22 -9.27 -24.05
C ARG A 161 3.97 -9.42 -24.91
N GLU A 162 4.06 -10.10 -26.05
CA GLU A 162 2.88 -10.35 -26.90
C GLU A 162 1.84 -11.18 -26.16
N THR A 163 2.22 -12.29 -25.52
CA THR A 163 1.28 -13.11 -24.74
C THR A 163 0.73 -12.41 -23.50
N ALA A 164 1.51 -11.63 -22.76
CA ALA A 164 1.04 -10.84 -21.61
C ALA A 164 0.14 -9.67 -22.03
N SER A 165 0.40 -9.04 -23.17
CA SER A 165 -0.48 -8.02 -23.76
C SER A 165 -1.84 -8.61 -24.19
N MET A 166 -1.86 -9.92 -24.53
CA MET A 166 -3.04 -10.65 -24.97
C MET A 166 -3.88 -11.24 -23.84
N VAL A 167 -3.42 -11.28 -22.58
CA VAL A 167 -4.29 -11.64 -21.43
C VAL A 167 -5.16 -10.42 -21.12
N PRO A 168 -6.46 -10.40 -21.47
CA PRO A 168 -7.32 -9.26 -21.16
C PRO A 168 -7.46 -9.11 -19.65
N GLU A 169 -7.60 -7.86 -19.19
CA GLU A 169 -7.91 -7.61 -17.78
C GLU A 169 -9.33 -8.12 -17.53
N ASP A 170 -9.48 -9.13 -16.68
CA ASP A 170 -10.81 -9.58 -16.28
C ASP A 170 -11.37 -8.61 -15.22
N ARG A 171 -11.90 -7.50 -15.71
CA ARG A 171 -12.43 -6.42 -14.88
C ARG A 171 -13.62 -6.88 -14.04
N ILE A 172 -14.39 -7.87 -14.51
CA ILE A 172 -15.57 -8.38 -13.79
C ILE A 172 -15.10 -9.06 -12.50
N HIS A 173 -14.13 -9.96 -12.60
CA HIS A 173 -13.54 -10.60 -11.43
C HIS A 173 -12.73 -9.60 -10.57
N GLY A 174 -12.07 -8.62 -11.21
CA GLY A 174 -11.41 -7.52 -10.52
C GLY A 174 -12.35 -6.73 -9.61
N ILE A 175 -13.53 -6.33 -10.11
CA ILE A 175 -14.55 -5.61 -9.33
C ILE A 175 -14.96 -6.42 -8.10
N LEU A 176 -15.13 -7.73 -8.23
CA LEU A 176 -15.42 -8.60 -7.08
C LEU A 176 -14.30 -8.54 -6.03
N GLY A 177 -13.03 -8.56 -6.47
CA GLY A 177 -11.88 -8.36 -5.59
C GLY A 177 -11.86 -7.00 -4.90
N ALA A 178 -12.13 -5.92 -5.64
CA ALA A 178 -12.22 -4.58 -5.07
C ALA A 178 -13.36 -4.44 -4.06
N ALA A 179 -14.52 -5.05 -4.32
CA ALA A 179 -15.65 -5.05 -3.40
C ALA A 179 -15.31 -5.73 -2.06
N ILE A 180 -14.61 -6.88 -2.09
CA ILE A 180 -14.14 -7.56 -0.88
C ILE A 180 -13.13 -6.69 -0.13
N GLY A 181 -12.22 -6.02 -0.82
CA GLY A 181 -11.28 -5.09 -0.17
C GLY A 181 -11.98 -3.87 0.45
N ALA A 182 -13.00 -3.33 -0.21
CA ALA A 182 -13.82 -2.23 0.31
C ALA A 182 -14.66 -2.67 1.53
N LEU A 183 -15.09 -3.93 1.60
CA LEU A 183 -15.73 -4.50 2.80
C LEU A 183 -14.78 -4.56 3.99
N VAL A 184 -13.50 -4.90 3.77
CA VAL A 184 -12.48 -4.86 4.83
C VAL A 184 -12.28 -3.43 5.34
N LEU A 185 -12.26 -2.45 4.43
CA LEU A 185 -12.23 -1.03 4.79
C LEU A 185 -13.43 -0.67 5.68
N ALA A 186 -14.64 -1.02 5.24
CA ALA A 186 -15.88 -0.73 5.97
C ALA A 186 -15.87 -1.36 7.38
N LEU A 187 -15.50 -2.64 7.48
CA LEU A 187 -15.43 -3.34 8.76
C LEU A 187 -14.45 -2.67 9.72
N MET A 188 -13.28 -2.26 9.22
CA MET A 188 -12.27 -1.61 10.06
C MET A 188 -12.72 -0.22 10.51
N THR A 189 -13.33 0.57 9.63
CA THR A 189 -13.91 1.88 9.99
C THR A 189 -14.98 1.74 11.05
N TRP A 190 -15.89 0.76 10.93
CA TRP A 190 -16.92 0.50 11.94
C TRP A 190 -16.33 0.14 13.30
N ILE A 191 -15.33 -0.74 13.36
CA ILE A 191 -14.67 -1.11 14.62
C ILE A 191 -14.01 0.11 15.29
N LEU A 192 -13.33 0.95 14.51
CA LEU A 192 -12.69 2.14 15.07
C LEU A 192 -13.69 3.18 15.56
N TRP A 193 -14.84 3.31 14.88
CA TRP A 193 -15.94 4.14 15.32
C TRP A 193 -16.45 3.73 16.70
N GLU A 194 -16.68 2.43 16.94
CA GLU A 194 -17.12 1.92 18.25
C GLU A 194 -16.09 2.14 19.35
N MET A 195 -14.80 2.28 19.01
CA MET A 195 -13.74 2.62 19.95
C MET A 195 -13.54 4.13 20.13
N GLY A 196 -14.27 4.97 19.40
CA GLY A 196 -14.14 6.43 19.44
C GLY A 196 -12.86 6.97 18.80
N TYR A 197 -12.22 6.25 17.88
CA TYR A 197 -11.02 6.71 17.18
C TYR A 197 -11.34 7.14 15.74
N VAL A 198 -10.94 8.36 15.39
CA VAL A 198 -10.86 8.83 13.99
C VAL A 198 -9.50 8.47 13.43
N ALA A 199 -9.42 7.55 12.47
CA ALA A 199 -8.14 7.04 11.99
C ALA A 199 -7.97 7.14 10.47
N TYR A 200 -6.89 7.80 10.06
CA TYR A 200 -6.38 7.84 8.69
C TYR A 200 -5.90 6.47 8.17
N ILE A 201 -5.65 5.52 9.08
CA ILE A 201 -5.06 4.20 8.77
C ILE A 201 -6.03 3.32 7.97
N THR A 202 -7.34 3.53 8.11
CA THR A 202 -8.38 2.72 7.45
C THR A 202 -8.33 2.86 5.93
N GLY A 203 -8.13 4.07 5.41
CA GLY A 203 -7.97 4.29 3.98
C GLY A 203 -6.70 3.66 3.42
N PHE A 204 -5.59 3.70 4.15
CA PHE A 204 -4.34 3.06 3.72
C PHE A 204 -4.46 1.54 3.61
N VAL A 205 -4.91 0.89 4.68
CA VAL A 205 -5.06 -0.57 4.70
C VAL A 205 -6.15 -1.02 3.73
N GLY A 206 -7.31 -0.35 3.74
CA GLY A 206 -8.41 -0.68 2.84
C GLY A 206 -8.02 -0.57 1.36
N MET A 207 -7.32 0.49 0.98
CA MET A 207 -6.92 0.71 -0.41
C MET A 207 -5.85 -0.30 -0.88
N THR A 208 -4.87 -0.61 -0.02
CA THR A 208 -3.83 -1.61 -0.34
C THR A 208 -4.42 -3.01 -0.48
N VAL A 209 -5.35 -3.39 0.39
CA VAL A 209 -6.09 -4.66 0.30
C VAL A 209 -6.96 -4.69 -0.95
N ALA A 210 -7.74 -3.64 -1.26
CA ALA A 210 -8.58 -3.58 -2.44
C ALA A 210 -7.80 -3.72 -3.75
N VAL A 211 -6.66 -3.03 -3.87
CA VAL A 211 -5.77 -3.15 -5.04
C VAL A 211 -5.18 -4.56 -5.16
N THR A 212 -4.75 -5.15 -4.04
CA THR A 212 -4.16 -6.51 -4.03
C THR A 212 -5.18 -7.57 -4.42
N LEU A 213 -6.41 -7.48 -3.89
CA LEU A 213 -7.48 -8.40 -4.24
C LEU A 213 -7.93 -8.18 -5.69
N TYR A 214 -8.13 -6.94 -6.12
CA TYR A 214 -8.45 -6.64 -7.52
C TYR A 214 -7.43 -7.28 -8.45
N LYS A 215 -6.13 -7.09 -8.20
CA LYS A 215 -5.05 -7.68 -9.02
C LYS A 215 -5.10 -9.20 -9.01
N LYS A 216 -5.36 -9.83 -7.85
CA LYS A 216 -5.42 -11.29 -7.73
C LYS A 216 -6.57 -11.90 -8.53
N PHE A 217 -7.71 -11.22 -8.61
CA PHE A 217 -8.89 -11.70 -9.34
C PHE A 217 -8.90 -11.27 -10.82
N ALA A 218 -8.41 -10.07 -11.17
CA ALA A 218 -8.34 -9.57 -12.53
C ALA A 218 -7.11 -10.06 -13.32
N GLY A 219 -6.16 -10.73 -12.64
CA GLY A 219 -4.87 -11.17 -13.19
C GLY A 219 -3.85 -10.04 -13.37
N LYS A 220 -4.30 -8.83 -13.70
CA LYS A 220 -3.49 -7.62 -13.86
C LYS A 220 -4.23 -6.39 -13.34
N ILE A 221 -3.49 -5.30 -13.11
CA ILE A 221 -4.06 -4.01 -12.74
C ILE A 221 -3.73 -2.95 -13.79
N SER A 222 -4.76 -2.39 -14.42
CA SER A 222 -4.62 -1.20 -15.27
C SER A 222 -4.85 0.08 -14.46
N MET A 223 -4.56 1.24 -15.07
CA MET A 223 -4.95 2.54 -14.47
C MET A 223 -6.47 2.63 -14.27
N VAL A 224 -7.27 2.00 -15.15
CA VAL A 224 -8.73 1.93 -15.00
C VAL A 224 -9.10 1.09 -13.78
N GLY A 225 -8.45 -0.06 -13.59
CA GLY A 225 -8.67 -0.91 -12.41
C GLY A 225 -8.33 -0.22 -11.09
N ALA A 226 -7.25 0.57 -11.06
CA ALA A 226 -6.89 1.38 -9.89
C ALA A 226 -7.96 2.43 -9.55
N VAL A 227 -8.52 3.11 -10.57
CA VAL A 227 -9.64 4.06 -10.39
C VAL A 227 -10.88 3.35 -9.86
N ILE A 228 -11.22 2.17 -10.38
CA ILE A 228 -12.35 1.37 -9.87
C ILE A 228 -12.18 1.05 -8.39
N CYS A 229 -10.98 0.63 -7.98
CA CYS A 229 -10.70 0.35 -6.57
C CYS A 229 -10.88 1.61 -5.71
N ALA A 230 -10.35 2.75 -6.14
CA ALA A 230 -10.46 4.01 -5.40
C ALA A 230 -11.93 4.45 -5.24
N VAL A 231 -12.72 4.39 -6.32
CA VAL A 231 -14.15 4.72 -6.29
C VAL A 231 -14.90 3.77 -5.35
N MET A 232 -14.65 2.46 -5.42
CA MET A 232 -15.27 1.48 -4.52
C MET A 232 -14.94 1.75 -3.05
N CYS A 233 -13.68 2.03 -2.73
CA CYS A 233 -13.27 2.38 -1.37
C CYS A 233 -13.94 3.68 -0.88
N LEU A 234 -14.11 4.68 -1.75
CA LEU A 234 -14.80 5.93 -1.41
C LEU A 234 -16.28 5.69 -1.11
N VAL A 235 -16.99 4.94 -1.96
CA VAL A 235 -18.41 4.62 -1.76
C VAL A 235 -18.63 3.89 -0.44
N PHE A 236 -17.82 2.87 -0.15
CA PHE A 236 -17.91 2.13 1.10
C PHE A 236 -17.51 2.96 2.32
N SER A 237 -16.49 3.82 2.18
CA SER A 237 -16.09 4.73 3.26
C SER A 237 -17.22 5.68 3.64
N VAL A 238 -17.84 6.34 2.66
CA VAL A 238 -18.98 7.24 2.91
C VAL A 238 -20.14 6.45 3.51
N GLY A 239 -20.54 5.35 2.88
CA GLY A 239 -21.67 4.55 3.36
C GLY A 239 -21.50 4.03 4.78
N THR A 240 -20.28 3.63 5.17
CA THR A 240 -19.99 3.16 6.53
C THR A 240 -20.09 4.28 7.55
N ASN A 241 -19.60 5.49 7.25
CA ASN A 241 -19.72 6.62 8.18
C ASN A 241 -21.19 6.99 8.42
N TYR A 242 -22.01 7.06 7.36
CA TYR A 242 -23.45 7.29 7.48
C TYR A 242 -24.14 6.16 8.26
N PHE A 243 -23.76 4.91 8.01
CA PHE A 243 -24.27 3.76 8.76
C PHE A 243 -23.95 3.86 10.25
N CYS A 244 -22.73 4.24 10.62
CA CYS A 244 -22.32 4.41 12.01
C CYS A 244 -23.14 5.50 12.72
N VAL A 245 -23.32 6.66 12.08
CA VAL A 245 -24.14 7.76 12.65
C VAL A 245 -25.61 7.34 12.77
N ALA A 246 -26.17 6.73 11.72
CA ALA A 246 -27.55 6.25 11.73
C ALA A 246 -27.81 5.23 12.85
N LYS A 247 -26.84 4.35 13.12
CA LYS A 247 -26.91 3.40 14.23
C LYS A 247 -26.99 4.11 15.59
N GLU A 248 -26.29 5.22 15.80
CA GLU A 248 -26.41 6.01 17.03
C GLU A 248 -27.79 6.67 17.14
N PHE A 249 -28.29 7.25 16.05
CA PHE A 249 -29.64 7.83 16.04
C PHE A 249 -30.74 6.80 16.34
N VAL A 250 -30.63 5.58 15.82
CA VAL A 250 -31.57 4.50 16.16
C VAL A 250 -31.60 4.22 17.66
N LYS A 251 -30.45 4.29 18.36
CA LYS A 251 -30.43 4.12 19.83
C LYS A 251 -31.08 5.31 20.55
N VAL A 252 -30.95 6.51 20.00
CA VAL A 252 -31.55 7.73 20.55
C VAL A 252 -33.07 7.72 20.40
N PHE A 253 -33.57 7.29 19.24
CA PHE A 253 -35.00 7.24 18.89
C PHE A 253 -35.70 5.93 19.28
N ALA A 254 -34.98 4.97 19.86
CA ALA A 254 -35.59 3.77 20.44
C ALA A 254 -36.61 4.14 21.52
N ASP A 255 -37.61 3.28 21.74
CA ASP A 255 -38.67 3.53 22.74
C ASP A 255 -38.11 3.73 24.16
N ASP A 256 -36.99 3.08 24.47
CA ASP A 256 -36.23 3.22 25.72
C ASP A 256 -35.05 4.20 25.61
N GLY A 257 -34.92 4.89 24.48
CA GLY A 257 -33.91 5.89 24.21
C GLY A 257 -34.10 7.15 25.04
N LYS A 258 -32.99 7.85 25.32
CA LYS A 258 -32.99 9.04 26.17
C LYS A 258 -33.89 10.16 25.63
N TYR A 259 -33.92 10.35 24.32
CA TYR A 259 -34.75 11.37 23.68
C TYR A 259 -36.24 11.06 23.84
N VAL A 260 -36.67 9.85 23.50
CA VAL A 260 -38.07 9.41 23.63
C VAL A 260 -38.52 9.48 25.09
N GLN A 261 -37.69 9.05 26.04
CA GLN A 261 -38.01 9.15 27.46
C GLN A 261 -38.18 10.60 27.94
N ALA A 262 -37.31 11.51 27.50
CA ALA A 262 -37.42 12.93 27.85
C ALA A 262 -38.73 13.53 27.31
N VAL A 263 -39.04 13.31 26.03
CA VAL A 263 -40.28 13.82 25.41
C VAL A 263 -41.52 13.20 26.05
N GLN A 264 -41.49 11.90 26.35
CA GLN A 264 -42.58 11.19 27.02
C GLN A 264 -42.80 11.72 28.46
N GLN A 265 -41.73 12.03 29.18
CA GLN A 265 -41.80 12.63 30.51
C GLN A 265 -42.43 14.03 30.44
N THR A 266 -41.95 14.91 29.56
CA THR A 266 -42.52 16.25 29.37
C THR A 266 -43.99 16.20 28.99
N LYS A 267 -44.37 15.26 28.10
CA LYS A 267 -45.78 15.03 27.76
C LYS A 267 -46.61 14.61 28.98
N SER A 268 -46.10 13.71 29.83
CA SER A 268 -46.80 13.26 31.04
C SER A 268 -46.98 14.41 32.04
N GLU A 269 -45.97 15.24 32.24
CA GLU A 269 -46.02 16.42 33.11
C GLU A 269 -47.07 17.43 32.58
N LEU A 270 -47.10 17.66 31.27
CA LEU A 270 -48.14 18.50 30.64
C LEU A 270 -49.55 17.90 30.84
N GLU A 271 -49.73 16.59 30.66
CA GLU A 271 -51.03 15.92 30.83
C GLU A 271 -51.52 15.92 32.28
N GLU A 272 -50.63 15.83 33.28
CA GLU A 272 -50.98 15.94 34.70
C GLU A 272 -51.50 17.35 35.04
N VAL A 273 -50.84 18.38 34.52
CA VAL A 273 -51.23 19.79 34.71
C VAL A 273 -52.51 20.14 33.94
N ALA A 274 -52.92 19.34 32.95
CA ALA A 274 -54.11 19.57 32.14
C ALA A 274 -55.40 19.73 32.96
N ALA A 275 -55.54 18.95 34.05
CA ALA A 275 -56.74 18.98 34.90
C ALA A 275 -56.94 20.33 35.62
N ASP A 276 -55.84 21.03 35.89
CA ASP A 276 -55.84 22.32 36.57
C ASP A 276 -55.96 23.48 35.57
N VAL A 277 -55.34 23.37 34.39
CA VAL A 277 -55.33 24.40 33.32
C VAL A 277 -56.73 24.83 32.89
N TYR A 278 -57.67 23.88 32.72
CA TYR A 278 -59.04 24.21 32.28
C TYR A 278 -59.87 24.92 33.37
N ASN A 279 -59.45 24.82 34.64
CA ASN A 279 -60.11 25.43 35.80
C ASN A 279 -59.51 26.77 36.26
N VAL A 280 -58.42 27.25 35.63
CA VAL A 280 -57.79 28.54 36.00
C VAL A 280 -58.64 29.74 35.55
N SER A 281 -58.73 30.77 36.39
CA SER A 281 -59.41 32.04 36.10
C SER A 281 -58.47 33.06 35.43
N ASP A 282 -59.01 34.04 34.69
CA ASP A 282 -58.19 35.08 34.03
C ASP A 282 -57.37 35.95 35.00
N GLU A 283 -57.80 36.06 36.26
CA GLU A 283 -57.09 36.82 37.31
C GLU A 283 -55.87 36.05 37.85
N ASP A 284 -55.95 34.71 37.91
CA ASP A 284 -54.85 33.86 38.35
C ASP A 284 -53.74 33.79 37.30
N ILE A 285 -54.07 33.74 36.00
CA ILE A 285 -53.09 33.63 34.90
C ILE A 285 -52.15 34.84 34.86
N LYS A 286 -52.67 36.04 35.13
CA LYS A 286 -51.87 37.26 35.26
C LYS A 286 -50.91 37.26 36.46
N LEU A 287 -51.17 36.42 37.46
CA LEU A 287 -50.33 36.24 38.65
C LEU A 287 -49.27 35.14 38.43
N TYR A 288 -49.59 34.13 37.62
CA TYR A 288 -48.75 32.94 37.38
C TYR A 288 -47.75 33.09 36.24
N SER A 289 -48.01 33.95 35.26
CA SER A 289 -47.11 34.14 34.11
C SER A 289 -47.11 35.56 33.62
N GLU A 290 -45.93 36.21 33.60
CA GLU A 290 -45.74 37.53 32.99
C GLU A 290 -45.91 37.50 31.46
N ASP A 291 -45.90 36.31 30.86
CA ASP A 291 -45.83 36.09 29.41
C ASP A 291 -47.18 35.94 28.70
N TYR A 292 -48.30 35.76 29.42
CA TYR A 292 -49.61 35.49 28.81
C TYR A 292 -50.67 36.51 29.26
N ASN A 293 -51.39 37.11 28.31
CA ASN A 293 -52.35 38.19 28.58
C ASN A 293 -53.79 37.67 28.79
N SER A 294 -54.08 36.42 28.43
CA SER A 294 -55.42 35.81 28.53
C SER A 294 -55.36 34.29 28.72
N LYS A 295 -56.46 33.72 29.26
CA LYS A 295 -56.64 32.25 29.34
C LYS A 295 -56.56 31.55 28.01
N ASP A 296 -57.11 32.14 26.95
CA ASP A 296 -57.11 31.55 25.61
C ASP A 296 -55.68 31.45 25.03
N GLU A 297 -54.83 32.45 25.27
CA GLU A 297 -53.41 32.41 24.86
C GLU A 297 -52.64 31.31 25.58
N PHE A 298 -52.87 31.16 26.90
CA PHE A 298 -52.22 30.11 27.70
C PHE A 298 -52.66 28.70 27.26
N ILE A 299 -53.96 28.49 27.04
CA ILE A 299 -54.50 27.21 26.52
C ILE A 299 -53.97 26.92 25.11
N ALA A 300 -53.83 27.94 24.25
CA ALA A 300 -53.27 27.77 22.92
C ALA A 300 -51.79 27.36 22.97
N ALA A 301 -50.98 27.99 23.83
CA ALA A 301 -49.58 27.63 24.03
C ALA A 301 -49.43 26.21 24.59
N TYR A 302 -50.26 25.83 25.57
CA TYR A 302 -50.30 24.49 26.14
C TYR A 302 -50.63 23.42 25.08
N ASN A 303 -51.70 23.63 24.30
CA ASN A 303 -52.10 22.70 23.24
C ASN A 303 -51.04 22.60 22.15
N ASN A 304 -50.34 23.70 21.84
CA ASN A 304 -49.22 23.72 20.93
C ASN A 304 -48.08 22.84 21.47
N ALA A 305 -47.64 23.04 22.72
CA ALA A 305 -46.59 22.22 23.33
C ALA A 305 -46.93 20.72 23.35
N LEU A 306 -48.17 20.36 23.70
CA LEU A 306 -48.63 18.97 23.69
C LEU A 306 -48.69 18.38 22.27
N SER A 307 -48.99 19.20 21.25
CA SER A 307 -48.93 18.80 19.84
C SER A 307 -47.49 18.60 19.36
N THR A 308 -46.55 19.43 19.82
CA THR A 308 -45.11 19.28 19.55
C THR A 308 -44.59 17.97 20.11
N CYS A 309 -44.87 17.65 21.38
CA CYS A 309 -44.45 16.36 21.96
C CYS A 309 -45.01 15.15 21.20
N LYS A 310 -46.25 15.22 20.68
CA LYS A 310 -46.81 14.15 19.85
C LYS A 310 -46.05 14.00 18.53
N THR A 311 -45.75 15.11 17.88
CA THR A 311 -45.03 15.15 16.60
C THR A 311 -43.61 14.60 16.76
N GLU A 312 -42.90 14.98 17.82
CA GLU A 312 -41.55 14.47 18.13
C GLU A 312 -41.53 12.96 18.41
N LEU A 313 -42.55 12.44 19.12
CA LEU A 313 -42.69 11.00 19.35
C LEU A 313 -43.03 10.23 18.07
N GLU A 314 -43.83 10.81 17.16
CA GLU A 314 -44.09 10.24 15.84
C GLU A 314 -42.82 10.23 14.98
N PHE A 315 -42.08 11.34 14.97
CA PHE A 315 -40.78 11.44 14.30
C PHE A 315 -39.80 10.37 14.80
N ALA A 316 -39.66 10.21 16.12
CA ALA A 316 -38.79 9.18 16.69
C ALA A 316 -39.19 7.76 16.26
N LYS A 317 -40.50 7.47 16.19
CA LYS A 317 -41.01 6.16 15.75
C LYS A 317 -40.68 5.86 14.29
N GLU A 318 -40.73 6.86 13.41
CA GLU A 318 -40.37 6.71 12.01
C GLU A 318 -38.86 6.42 11.84
N HIS A 319 -38.04 6.87 12.79
CA HIS A 319 -36.58 6.78 12.76
C HIS A 319 -36.00 5.69 13.69
N GLN A 320 -36.72 4.58 13.91
CA GLN A 320 -36.22 3.43 14.69
C GLN A 320 -35.40 2.42 13.88
N SER A 321 -35.19 2.66 12.58
CA SER A 321 -34.43 1.77 11.71
C SER A 321 -33.27 2.50 11.03
N ILE A 322 -32.15 1.79 10.85
CA ILE A 322 -30.96 2.36 10.20
C ILE A 322 -31.28 2.93 8.80
N PRO A 323 -32.05 2.24 7.92
CA PRO A 323 -32.37 2.80 6.61
C PRO A 323 -33.18 4.10 6.68
N ALA A 324 -34.11 4.22 7.62
CA ALA A 324 -34.88 5.46 7.83
C ALA A 324 -33.95 6.60 8.28
N CYS A 325 -33.12 6.36 9.31
CA CYS A 325 -32.14 7.34 9.75
C CYS A 325 -31.13 7.74 8.68
N MET A 326 -30.75 6.83 7.79
CA MET A 326 -29.85 7.14 6.67
C MET A 326 -30.55 7.95 5.58
N ALA A 327 -31.83 7.71 5.31
CA ALA A 327 -32.60 8.44 4.30
C ALA A 327 -32.80 9.89 4.71
N ASP A 328 -33.16 10.11 5.98
CA ASP A 328 -33.52 11.43 6.51
C ASP A 328 -32.38 12.04 7.36
N MET A 329 -31.14 11.58 7.15
CA MET A 329 -29.96 11.98 7.93
C MET A 329 -29.80 13.49 8.03
N SER A 330 -29.99 14.24 6.94
CA SER A 330 -29.87 15.71 6.97
C SER A 330 -30.94 16.36 7.83
N GLU A 331 -32.18 15.87 7.75
CA GLU A 331 -33.30 16.39 8.53
C GLU A 331 -33.11 16.10 10.03
N ILE A 332 -32.62 14.90 10.36
CA ILE A 332 -32.28 14.53 11.73
C ILE A 332 -31.15 15.43 12.28
N LEU A 333 -30.11 15.69 11.48
CA LEU A 333 -28.99 16.54 11.90
C LEU A 333 -29.38 18.01 12.06
N ASP A 334 -30.35 18.51 11.30
CA ASP A 334 -30.82 19.89 11.40
C ASP A 334 -31.79 20.11 12.59
N ASN A 335 -32.59 19.09 12.92
CA ASN A 335 -33.63 19.18 13.95
C ASN A 335 -33.20 18.68 15.34
N TYR A 336 -32.13 17.89 15.43
CA TYR A 336 -31.61 17.41 16.71
C TYR A 336 -30.67 18.43 17.34
N ASP A 337 -30.86 18.76 18.62
CA ASP A 337 -30.09 19.82 19.31
C ASP A 337 -28.56 19.59 19.26
N GLU A 338 -28.11 18.33 19.32
CA GLU A 338 -26.68 17.96 19.20
C GLU A 338 -26.27 17.65 17.74
N GLY A 339 -27.18 17.81 16.79
CA GLY A 339 -27.01 17.45 15.39
C GLY A 339 -25.86 18.20 14.71
N GLY A 340 -25.62 19.46 15.07
CA GLY A 340 -24.47 20.23 14.59
C GLY A 340 -23.11 19.65 15.01
N GLU A 341 -22.98 19.15 16.24
CA GLU A 341 -21.76 18.49 16.72
C GLU A 341 -21.53 17.15 16.00
N ILE A 342 -22.61 16.37 15.85
CA ILE A 342 -22.58 15.09 15.12
C ILE A 342 -22.20 15.33 13.65
N GLN A 343 -22.75 16.36 13.01
CA GLN A 343 -22.43 16.73 11.63
C GLN A 343 -20.96 17.15 11.49
N SER A 344 -20.43 17.91 12.44
CA SER A 344 -19.01 18.28 12.47
C SER A 344 -18.11 17.05 12.54
N ASN A 345 -18.41 16.13 13.47
CA ASN A 345 -17.65 14.88 13.63
C ASN A 345 -17.75 13.97 12.40
N LEU A 346 -18.94 13.88 11.79
CA LEU A 346 -19.14 13.15 10.54
C LEU A 346 -18.30 13.75 9.41
N ASN A 347 -18.29 15.07 9.27
CA ASN A 347 -17.50 15.76 8.25
C ASN A 347 -15.99 15.54 8.44
N GLU A 348 -15.50 15.58 9.68
CA GLU A 348 -14.09 15.27 9.97
C GLU A 348 -13.73 13.83 9.59
N CYS A 349 -14.56 12.86 9.98
CA CYS A 349 -14.36 11.45 9.63
C CYS A 349 -14.35 11.22 8.10
N LEU A 350 -15.29 11.85 7.39
CA LEU A 350 -15.35 11.79 5.93
C LEU A 350 -14.11 12.45 5.29
N LEU A 351 -13.70 13.61 5.78
CA LEU A 351 -12.53 14.32 5.27
C LEU A 351 -11.26 13.46 5.40
N TRP A 352 -10.99 12.92 6.59
CA TRP A 352 -9.81 12.09 6.82
C TRP A 352 -9.87 10.75 6.06
N GLY A 353 -11.05 10.15 5.97
CA GLY A 353 -11.28 8.93 5.19
C GLY A 353 -10.99 9.14 3.70
N VAL A 354 -11.58 10.17 3.10
CA VAL A 354 -11.38 10.51 1.68
C VAL A 354 -9.93 10.91 1.41
N LEU A 355 -9.34 11.76 2.25
CA LEU A 355 -7.96 12.23 2.08
C LEU A 355 -6.97 11.06 2.09
N SER A 356 -7.12 10.12 3.03
CA SER A 356 -6.24 8.95 3.11
C SER A 356 -6.34 8.04 1.88
N ILE A 357 -7.55 7.82 1.35
CA ILE A 357 -7.77 7.05 0.11
C ILE A 357 -7.12 7.75 -1.10
N LEU A 358 -7.28 9.07 -1.21
CA LEU A 358 -6.69 9.85 -2.31
C LEU A 358 -5.17 9.87 -2.26
N ILE A 359 -4.57 10.08 -1.08
CA ILE A 359 -3.11 10.05 -0.90
C ILE A 359 -2.55 8.70 -1.34
N VAL A 360 -3.15 7.60 -0.88
CA VAL A 360 -2.69 6.24 -1.24
C VAL A 360 -2.85 6.00 -2.73
N SER A 361 -3.97 6.43 -3.31
CA SER A 361 -4.22 6.30 -4.75
C SER A 361 -3.13 7.00 -5.57
N VAL A 362 -2.70 8.20 -5.17
CA VAL A 362 -1.61 8.94 -5.83
C VAL A 362 -0.27 8.25 -5.63
N LEU A 363 0.04 7.80 -4.40
CA LEU A 363 1.29 7.09 -4.09
C LEU A 363 1.44 5.76 -4.84
N MET A 364 0.32 5.13 -5.23
CA MET A 364 0.32 3.89 -6.00
C MET A 364 0.59 4.10 -7.50
N ILE A 365 0.36 5.29 -8.06
CA ILE A 365 0.52 5.56 -9.50
C ILE A 365 1.95 5.24 -10.01
N PRO A 366 3.04 5.70 -9.36
CA PRO A 366 4.39 5.39 -9.82
C PRO A 366 4.68 3.89 -9.77
N ASN A 367 4.18 3.19 -8.75
CA ASN A 367 4.39 1.76 -8.59
C ASN A 367 3.62 0.96 -9.66
N ILE A 368 2.37 1.33 -9.96
CA ILE A 368 1.57 0.73 -11.03
C ILE A 368 2.23 1.00 -12.39
N LYS A 369 2.67 2.23 -12.67
CA LYS A 369 3.41 2.55 -13.91
C LYS A 369 4.73 1.79 -14.02
N LYS A 370 5.47 1.69 -12.93
CA LYS A 370 6.73 0.95 -12.87
C LYS A 370 6.49 -0.54 -13.11
N GLN A 371 5.43 -1.13 -12.57
CA GLN A 371 5.08 -2.53 -12.86
C GLN A 371 4.64 -2.72 -14.32
N LEU A 372 3.89 -1.77 -14.89
CA LEU A 372 3.53 -1.78 -16.32
C LEU A 372 4.76 -1.61 -17.23
N GLN A 373 5.83 -0.96 -16.77
CA GLN A 373 7.05 -0.72 -17.52
C GLN A 373 8.16 -1.77 -17.28
N GLN A 374 8.21 -2.39 -16.10
CA GLN A 374 9.27 -3.32 -15.70
C GLN A 374 9.04 -4.76 -16.15
N GLU A 375 7.81 -5.15 -16.48
CA GLU A 375 7.58 -6.45 -17.12
C GLU A 375 8.28 -6.47 -18.50
N ASN A 376 9.46 -7.10 -18.54
CA ASN A 376 10.17 -7.58 -19.73
C ASN A 376 11.13 -6.61 -20.46
N THR A 377 11.72 -5.57 -19.86
CA THR A 377 12.75 -4.73 -20.55
C THR A 377 14.18 -5.11 -20.16
N ILE A 378 15.02 -5.41 -21.17
CA ILE A 378 16.47 -5.50 -21.00
C ILE A 378 17.06 -4.10 -21.10
N GLN A 379 17.90 -3.73 -20.14
CA GLN A 379 18.66 -2.47 -20.16
C GLN A 379 20.15 -2.77 -20.31
N ILE A 380 20.81 -2.09 -21.23
CA ILE A 380 22.27 -2.11 -21.34
C ILE A 380 22.82 -1.24 -20.21
N LEU A 381 23.76 -1.76 -19.43
CA LEU A 381 24.42 -0.98 -18.40
C LEU A 381 25.33 0.06 -19.05
N GLN A 382 25.19 1.32 -18.63
CA GLN A 382 25.97 2.42 -19.17
C GLN A 382 26.90 2.96 -18.10
N ALA A 383 28.18 3.13 -18.43
CA ALA A 383 29.13 3.71 -17.52
C ALA A 383 28.74 5.16 -17.24
N ALA A 384 28.65 5.54 -15.97
CA ALA A 384 28.57 6.95 -15.61
C ALA A 384 29.77 7.71 -16.17
N GLU A 385 29.53 8.85 -16.82
CA GLU A 385 30.59 9.83 -17.08
C GLU A 385 31.30 10.16 -15.76
N LEU A 386 32.62 9.92 -15.75
CA LEU A 386 33.53 10.01 -14.61
C LEU A 386 33.65 11.43 -14.03
#